data_AF-A0A945U6N9-F1
#
_entry.id   AF-A0A945U6N9-F1
#
_cell.length_a   1.000
_cell.length_b   1.000
_cell.length_c   1.000
_cell.angle_alpha   90.00
_cell.angle_beta   90.00
_cell.angle_gamma   90.00
#
_symmetry.space_group_name_H-M   'P 1'
#
loop_
_entity.id
_entity.type
_entity.pdbx_description
1 polymer ?
#
loop_
_entity_poly.entity_id
_entity_poly.type
_entity_poly.pdbx_seq_one_letter_code
_entity_poly.pdbx_strand_id
1 'polypeptide(L)' 'PIKGNDGSKIFHVPGGSSYDRTVPERCYANAEDAEADGYRQAKR' A
#
# COMPACT_ATOMS: atom_id res chain seq x y z
N PRO A 1 0.26 3.90 8.57
CA PRO A 1 -0.77 3.72 7.52
C PRO A 1 -0.15 3.02 6.33
N ILE A 2 -0.97 2.26 5.60
CA ILE A 2 -0.56 1.50 4.43
C ILE A 2 -0.98 2.27 3.19
N LYS A 3 -0.03 2.48 2.28
CA LYS A 3 -0.20 3.28 1.08
C LYS A 3 -0.59 2.36 -0.09
N GLY A 4 -1.88 2.26 -0.38
CA GLY A 4 -2.42 1.58 -1.55
C GLY A 4 -2.25 2.40 -2.83
N ASN A 5 -1.76 1.74 -3.88
CA ASN A 5 -1.63 2.27 -5.23
C ASN A 5 -2.60 1.50 -6.13
N ASP A 6 -3.64 2.17 -6.63
CA ASP A 6 -4.71 1.52 -7.42
C ASP A 6 -4.16 1.10 -8.78
N GLY A 7 -3.32 1.96 -9.39
CA GLY A 7 -2.67 1.68 -10.68
C GLY A 7 -1.84 0.39 -10.74
N SER A 8 -1.46 -0.20 -9.60
CA SER A 8 -0.77 -1.51 -9.57
C SER A 8 -1.41 -2.51 -8.59
N LYS A 9 -2.56 -2.17 -8.01
CA LYS A 9 -3.25 -2.90 -6.92
C LYS A 9 -2.27 -3.43 -5.87
N ILE A 10 -1.32 -2.59 -5.47
CA ILE A 10 -0.32 -2.92 -4.46
C ILE A 10 -0.37 -1.93 -3.32
N PHE A 11 -0.04 -2.41 -2.13
CA PHE A 11 0.06 -1.56 -0.97
C PHE A 11 1.48 -1.54 -0.41
N HIS A 12 1.91 -0.37 0.03
CA HIS A 12 3.23 -0.12 0.62
C HIS A 12 3.10 0.06 2.13
N VAL A 13 3.92 -0.68 2.87
CA VAL A 13 3.99 -0.60 4.33
C VAL A 13 4.98 0.49 4.77
N PRO A 14 4.71 1.15 5.91
CA PRO A 14 5.64 2.13 6.46
C PRO A 14 6.95 1.43 6.87
N GLY A 15 8.07 1.90 6.32
CA GLY A 15 9.40 1.27 6.50
C GLY A 15 10.07 0.83 5.19
N GLY A 16 9.38 0.87 4.06
CA GLY A 16 10.00 0.68 2.74
C GLY A 16 10.71 1.95 2.24
N SER A 17 11.84 1.82 1.53
CA SER A 17 12.58 2.96 0.96
C SER A 17 11.75 3.82 0.01
N SER A 18 10.77 3.21 -0.67
CA SER A 18 9.87 3.91 -1.58
C SER A 18 8.66 4.52 -0.87
N TYR A 19 8.40 4.19 0.40
CA TYR A 19 7.19 4.61 1.10
C TYR A 19 7.06 6.13 1.18
N ASP A 20 8.16 6.84 1.37
CA ASP A 20 8.16 8.30 1.47
C ASP A 20 7.85 8.98 0.12
N ARG A 21 8.42 8.45 -0.98
CA ARG A 21 8.24 9.00 -2.34
C ARG A 21 6.98 8.52 -3.05
N THR A 22 6.38 7.43 -2.58
CA THR A 22 5.17 6.88 -3.20
C THR A 22 3.98 7.72 -2.75
N VAL A 23 3.29 8.30 -3.72
CA VAL A 23 1.99 8.96 -3.50
C VAL A 23 0.93 7.86 -3.45
N PRO A 24 0.31 7.61 -2.29
CA PRO A 24 -0.81 6.68 -2.22
C PRO A 24 -2.03 7.26 -2.92
N GLU A 25 -2.71 6.47 -3.74
CA GLU A 25 -4.06 6.79 -4.20
C GLU A 25 -5.10 6.42 -3.13
N ARG A 26 -4.76 5.45 -2.27
CA ARG A 26 -5.59 4.96 -1.17
C ARG A 26 -4.74 4.79 0.08
N CYS A 27 -5.26 5.20 1.24
CA CYS A 27 -4.59 4.99 2.52
C CYS A 27 -5.42 4.03 3.38
N TYR A 28 -4.81 2.93 3.80
CA TYR A 28 -5.39 1.96 4.72
C TYR A 28 -4.75 2.09 6.10
N ALA A 29 -5.48 1.71 7.16
CA ALA A 29 -4.90 1.64 8.50
C ALA A 29 -4.03 0.37 8.67
N ASN A 30 -4.41 -0.72 8.01
CA ASN A 30 -3.92 -2.08 8.21
C ASN A 30 -3.89 -2.85 6.88
N ALA A 31 -3.10 -3.93 6.84
CA ALA A 31 -2.89 -4.71 5.62
C ALA A 31 -4.13 -5.51 5.25
N GLU A 32 -4.88 -5.96 6.25
CA GLU A 32 -6.12 -6.71 6.09
C GLU A 32 -7.17 -5.94 5.28
N ASP A 33 -7.36 -4.65 5.55
CA ASP A 33 -8.26 -3.80 4.75
C ASP A 33 -7.79 -3.71 3.30
N ALA A 34 -6.48 -3.56 3.07
CA ALA A 34 -5.93 -3.51 1.72
C ALA A 34 -6.11 -4.86 0.99
N GLU A 35 -5.87 -5.98 1.67
CA GLU A 35 -6.06 -7.33 1.12
C GLU A 35 -7.53 -7.63 0.85
N ALA A 36 -8.45 -7.18 1.72
CA ALA A 36 -9.90 -7.31 1.54
C ALA A 36 -10.40 -6.51 0.32
N ASP A 37 -9.80 -5.36 0.04
CA ASP A 37 -10.07 -4.53 -1.14
C ASP A 37 -9.41 -5.12 -2.41
N GLY A 38 -8.61 -6.19 -2.28
CA GLY A 38 -7.95 -6.89 -3.37
C GLY A 38 -6.56 -6.35 -3.75
N TYR A 39 -5.93 -5.59 -2.85
CA TYR A 39 -4.56 -5.10 -3.01
C TYR A 39 -3.57 -6.11 -2.44
N ARG A 40 -2.44 -6.28 -3.11
CA ARG A 40 -1.35 -7.18 -2.66
C ARG A 40 -0.20 -6.40 -2.03
N GLN A 41 0.54 -7.00 -1.11
CA GLN A 41 1.71 -6.34 -0.52
C GLN A 41 2.76 -6.08 -1.61
N ALA A 42 3.27 -4.84 -1.69
CA ALA A 42 4.41 -4.52 -2.51
C ALA A 42 5.63 -5.32 -2.02
N LYS A 43 6.21 -6.16 -2.88
CA LYS A 43 7.50 -6.80 -2.60
C LYS A 43 8.56 -5.69 -2.48
N ARG A 44 9.46 -5.83 -1.50
CA ARG A 44 10.50 -4.85 -1.15
C ARG A 44 11.23 -4.29 -2.37
#